data_AF-A0AAV6R2S9-F1
#
_entry.id   AF-A0AAV6R2S9-F1
#
_cell.length_a   1.000
_cell.length_b   1.000
_cell.length_c   1.000
_cell.angle_alpha   90.00
_cell.angle_beta   90.00
_cell.angle_gamma   90.00
#
_symmetry.space_group_name_H-M   'P 1'
#
loop_
_entity.id
_entity.type
_entity.pdbx_description
1 polymer ?
#
loop_
_entity_poly.entity_id
_entity_poly.type
_entity_poly.pdbx_seq_one_letter_code
_entity_poly.pdbx_strand_id
1 'polypeptide(L)'
;MAAEDISHITPTQGFNIKSVQSSGFKLNVWDIGGQRKIRPYWRNYFENTDVLIYVIDSSDKKRFDETSLELAELLEEEKLAAVPLLIFANKQDLMTASPVCELAESLNLHTIRDRMWQVQACSAVTAEGLQDGMNWVCRNIKFRKN
;
A
#
# COMPACT_ATOMS: atom_id res chain seq x y z
N MET A 1 -21.10 10.87 3.41
CA MET A 1 -19.69 10.60 3.06
C MET A 1 -19.26 11.76 2.18
N ALA A 2 -18.49 12.70 2.71
CA ALA A 2 -18.00 13.83 1.91
C ALA A 2 -16.91 13.28 0.99
N ALA A 3 -17.18 13.30 -0.32
CA ALA A 3 -16.15 13.09 -1.32
C ALA A 3 -15.18 14.27 -1.22
N GLU A 4 -14.00 14.04 -0.63
CA GLU A 4 -12.89 14.99 -0.72
C GLU A 4 -12.56 15.19 -2.19
N ASP A 5 -12.48 16.44 -2.63
CA ASP A 5 -12.13 16.80 -3.99
C ASP A 5 -10.70 16.33 -4.32
N ILE A 6 -10.58 15.33 -5.19
CA ILE A 6 -9.33 14.66 -5.57
C ILE A 6 -8.48 15.57 -6.48
N SER A 7 -9.04 16.67 -6.99
CA SER A 7 -8.35 17.56 -7.95
C SER A 7 -7.18 18.34 -7.36
N HIS A 8 -7.11 18.48 -6.03
CA HIS A 8 -6.04 19.20 -5.31
C HIS A 8 -5.51 18.39 -4.12
N ILE A 9 -4.87 17.24 -4.39
CA ILE A 9 -4.14 16.47 -3.37
C ILE A 9 -2.71 16.98 -3.27
N THR A 10 -2.36 17.60 -2.14
CA THR A 10 -0.97 17.94 -1.80
C THR A 10 -0.25 16.76 -1.16
N PRO A 11 1.08 16.58 -1.35
CA PRO A 11 1.83 15.51 -0.69
C PRO A 11 1.57 15.50 0.82
N THR A 12 1.25 14.33 1.38
CA THR A 12 1.03 14.19 2.82
C THR A 12 2.30 14.61 3.56
N GLN A 13 2.22 15.71 4.32
CA GLN A 13 3.35 16.26 5.10
C GLN A 13 3.47 15.59 6.48
N GLY A 14 2.48 14.78 6.87
CA GLY A 14 2.42 14.06 8.14
C GLY A 14 1.74 12.70 8.00
N PHE A 15 0.82 12.39 8.91
CA PHE A 15 0.02 11.17 8.92
C PHE A 15 -1.46 11.52 8.98
N ASN A 16 -2.30 10.76 8.27
CA ASN A 16 -3.75 10.84 8.38
C ASN A 16 -4.30 9.50 8.86
N ILE A 17 -5.21 9.54 9.83
CA ILE A 17 -5.84 8.34 10.39
C ILE A 17 -7.30 8.36 9.93
N LYS A 18 -7.66 7.43 9.06
CA LYS A 18 -9.06 7.25 8.63
C LYS A 18 -9.57 5.92 9.15
N SER A 19 -10.57 5.95 10.02
CA SER A 19 -11.31 4.75 10.41
C SER A 19 -12.46 4.53 9.43
N VAL A 20 -12.39 3.47 8.63
CA VAL A 20 -13.47 3.07 7.73
C VAL A 20 -14.18 1.86 8.34
N GLN A 21 -15.49 1.97 8.56
CA GLN A 21 -16.31 0.81 8.87
C GLN A 21 -16.87 0.23 7.57
N SER A 22 -16.61 -1.05 7.32
CA SER A 22 -17.19 -1.77 6.18
C SER A 22 -17.47 -3.20 6.59
N SER A 23 -18.68 -3.70 6.32
CA SER A 23 -19.08 -5.11 6.47
C SER A 23 -18.70 -5.79 7.79
N GLY A 24 -18.82 -5.08 8.93
CA GLY A 24 -18.51 -5.62 10.26
C GLY A 24 -17.04 -5.48 10.70
N PHE A 25 -16.20 -4.84 9.88
CA PHE A 25 -14.80 -4.56 10.18
C PHE A 25 -14.60 -3.07 10.48
N LYS A 26 -13.70 -2.76 11.41
CA LYS A 26 -13.16 -1.41 11.61
C LYS A 26 -11.73 -1.39 11.04
N LEU A 27 -11.57 -0.82 9.86
CA LEU A 27 -10.26 -0.59 9.26
C LEU A 27 -9.71 0.73 9.78
N ASN A 28 -8.60 0.68 10.53
CA ASN A 28 -7.83 1.88 10.84
C ASN A 28 -6.75 2.02 9.78
N VAL A 29 -6.94 2.96 8.86
CA VAL A 29 -6.00 3.25 7.80
C VAL A 29 -5.09 4.37 8.25
N TRP A 30 -3.79 4.08 8.28
CA TRP A 30 -2.74 5.04 8.55
C TRP A 30 -2.14 5.45 7.20
N ASP A 31 -2.58 6.59 6.67
CA ASP A 31 -1.99 7.17 5.46
C ASP A 31 -0.73 7.94 5.85
N ILE A 32 0.43 7.40 5.46
CA ILE A 32 1.74 7.95 5.81
C ILE A 32 2.44 8.36 4.53
N GLY A 33 2.88 9.61 4.45
CA GLY A 33 3.55 10.10 3.25
C GLY A 33 4.87 9.35 2.96
N GLY A 34 5.17 9.19 1.67
CA GLY A 34 6.37 8.51 1.18
C GLY A 34 7.63 9.37 1.05
N GLN A 35 7.61 10.62 1.52
CA GLN A 35 8.75 11.53 1.38
C GLN A 35 9.91 11.06 2.28
N ARG A 36 11.15 11.08 1.76
CA ARG A 36 12.35 10.63 2.49
C ARG A 36 12.46 11.19 3.92
N LYS A 37 12.07 12.45 4.13
CA LYS A 37 12.13 13.12 5.44
C LYS A 37 11.21 12.52 6.51
N ILE A 38 10.13 11.84 6.12
CA ILE A 38 9.12 11.32 7.05
C ILE A 38 9.16 9.79 7.21
N ARG A 39 9.92 9.08 6.36
CA ARG A 39 10.11 7.62 6.46
C ARG A 39 10.59 7.14 7.84
N PRO A 40 11.48 7.86 8.57
CA PRO A 40 11.87 7.45 9.91
C PRO A 40 10.71 7.31 10.91
N TYR A 41 9.57 7.96 10.67
CA TYR A 41 8.40 7.90 11.55
C TYR A 41 7.47 6.72 11.23
N TRP A 42 7.70 5.97 10.16
CA TRP A 42 6.88 4.80 9.80
C TRP A 42 6.83 3.77 10.93
N ARG A 43 7.95 3.59 11.64
CA ARG A 43 8.11 2.66 12.78
C ARG A 43 7.11 2.89 13.91
N ASN A 44 6.55 4.09 14.03
CA ASN A 44 5.55 4.42 15.03
C ASN A 44 4.19 3.73 14.78
N TYR A 45 4.00 3.12 13.61
CA TYR A 45 2.71 2.57 13.16
C TYR A 45 2.74 1.07 12.89
N PHE A 46 3.88 0.39 13.08
CA PHE A 46 3.98 -1.04 12.75
C PHE A 46 3.27 -1.94 13.75
N GLU A 47 3.11 -1.50 15.00
CA GLU A 47 2.46 -2.31 16.02
C GLU A 47 0.99 -2.59 15.71
N ASN A 48 0.59 -3.85 15.88
CA ASN A 48 -0.78 -4.32 15.63
C ASN A 48 -1.27 -4.05 14.20
N THR A 49 -0.37 -4.07 13.22
CA THR A 49 -0.74 -4.02 11.80
C THR A 49 -1.28 -5.37 11.35
N ASP A 50 -2.55 -5.40 10.90
CA ASP A 50 -3.16 -6.63 10.37
C ASP A 50 -2.82 -6.88 8.90
N VAL A 51 -2.66 -5.80 8.10
CA VAL A 51 -2.29 -5.82 6.69
C VAL A 51 -1.49 -4.56 6.34
N LEU A 52 -0.46 -4.71 5.52
CA LEU A 52 0.30 -3.62 4.94
C LEU A 52 -0.20 -3.33 3.52
N ILE A 53 -0.59 -2.09 3.24
CA ILE A 53 -0.92 -1.62 1.88
C ILE A 53 0.18 -0.67 1.42
N TYR A 54 0.84 -1.00 0.32
CA TYR A 54 1.95 -0.25 -0.23
C TYR A 54 1.58 0.28 -1.62
N VAL A 55 1.53 1.59 -1.81
CA VAL A 55 1.03 2.21 -3.04
C VAL A 55 2.20 2.76 -3.86
N ILE A 56 2.28 2.37 -5.12
CA ILE A 56 3.37 2.75 -6.03
C ILE A 56 2.77 3.51 -7.21
N ASP A 57 3.43 4.59 -7.59
CA ASP A 57 3.15 5.29 -8.84
C ASP A 57 3.74 4.49 -10.01
N SER A 58 2.91 3.75 -10.73
CA SER A 58 3.36 2.88 -11.83
C SER A 58 3.91 3.69 -13.01
N SER A 59 3.63 4.99 -13.09
CA SER A 59 4.11 5.86 -14.17
C SER A 59 5.52 6.39 -13.97
N ASP A 60 6.09 6.22 -12.77
CA ASP A 60 7.39 6.78 -12.39
C ASP A 60 8.47 5.70 -12.22
N LYS A 61 8.85 5.10 -13.35
CA LYS A 61 9.86 4.03 -13.42
C LYS A 61 11.20 4.41 -12.77
N LYS A 62 11.55 5.71 -12.77
CA LYS A 62 12.82 6.21 -12.20
C LYS A 62 12.92 5.99 -10.70
N ARG A 63 11.79 5.80 -10.01
CA ARG A 63 11.74 5.58 -8.56
C ARG A 63 11.55 4.12 -8.18
N PHE A 64 11.49 3.18 -9.13
CA PHE A 64 11.26 1.77 -8.82
C PHE A 64 12.36 1.18 -7.94
N ASP A 65 13.63 1.49 -8.23
CA ASP A 65 14.76 1.04 -7.41
C ASP A 65 14.68 1.58 -5.98
N GLU A 66 14.36 2.88 -5.83
CA GLU A 66 14.17 3.50 -4.51
C GLU A 66 13.03 2.81 -3.75
N THR A 67 11.89 2.63 -4.40
CA THR A 67 10.72 1.98 -3.82
C THR A 67 10.97 0.51 -3.49
N SER A 68 11.77 -0.19 -4.28
CA SER A 68 12.18 -1.58 -3.98
C SER A 68 13.02 -1.66 -2.71
N LEU A 69 14.00 -0.76 -2.55
CA LEU A 69 14.85 -0.71 -1.35
C LEU A 69 14.02 -0.40 -0.10
N GLU A 70 13.15 0.60 -0.19
CA GLU A 70 12.28 0.99 0.92
C GLU A 70 11.29 -0.10 1.31
N LEU A 71 10.74 -0.83 0.32
CA LEU A 71 9.90 -1.99 0.60
C LEU A 71 10.70 -3.10 1.28
N ALA A 72 11.92 -3.39 0.82
CA ALA A 72 12.77 -4.41 1.45
C ALA A 72 13.07 -4.08 2.92
N GLU A 73 13.53 -2.84 3.19
CA GLU A 73 13.78 -2.37 4.56
C GLU A 73 12.52 -2.44 5.44
N LEU A 74 11.36 -2.07 4.89
CA LEU A 74 10.09 -2.16 5.59
C LEU A 74 9.71 -3.61 5.94
N LEU A 75 9.99 -4.57 5.07
CA LEU A 75 9.62 -5.98 5.29
C LEU A 75 10.57 -6.71 6.26
N GLU A 76 11.77 -6.17 6.49
CA GLU A 76 12.72 -6.67 7.50
C GLU A 76 12.30 -6.33 8.95
N GLU A 77 11.36 -5.41 9.14
CA GLU A 77 10.89 -5.01 10.46
C GLU A 77 10.11 -6.14 11.14
N GLU A 78 10.60 -6.60 12.30
CA GLU A 78 10.06 -7.74 13.03
C GLU A 78 8.57 -7.56 13.38
N LYS A 79 8.14 -6.32 13.64
CA LYS A 79 6.74 -5.97 13.94
C LYS A 79 5.80 -6.20 12.74
N LEU A 80 6.34 -6.25 11.52
CA LEU A 80 5.62 -6.52 10.30
C LEU A 80 5.80 -7.97 9.82
N ALA A 81 6.49 -8.83 10.59
CA ALA A 81 6.70 -10.23 10.21
C ALA A 81 5.37 -10.94 9.93
N ALA A 82 5.31 -11.68 8.82
CA ALA A 82 4.12 -12.42 8.36
C ALA A 82 2.84 -11.57 8.11
N VAL A 83 2.91 -10.25 8.20
CA VAL A 83 1.80 -9.35 7.85
C VAL A 83 1.56 -9.42 6.34
N PRO A 84 0.33 -9.73 5.86
CA PRO A 84 0.03 -9.75 4.44
C PRO A 84 0.28 -8.40 3.78
N LEU A 85 0.82 -8.42 2.56
CA LEU A 85 1.20 -7.24 1.80
C LEU A 85 0.33 -7.09 0.54
N LEU A 86 -0.46 -6.02 0.47
CA LEU A 86 -1.08 -5.58 -0.78
C LEU A 86 -0.22 -4.48 -1.40
N ILE A 87 0.15 -4.63 -2.67
CA ILE A 87 0.79 -3.57 -3.45
C ILE A 87 -0.23 -3.03 -4.45
N PHE A 88 -0.54 -1.74 -4.34
CA PHE A 88 -1.29 -1.05 -5.38
C PHE A 88 -0.33 -0.48 -6.42
N ALA A 89 -0.37 -1.04 -7.63
CA ALA A 89 0.25 -0.46 -8.80
C ALA A 89 -0.70 0.63 -9.34
N ASN A 90 -0.59 1.83 -8.76
CA ASN A 90 -1.50 2.95 -9.00
C ASN A 90 -1.14 3.72 -10.28
N LYS A 91 -2.06 4.56 -10.75
CA LYS A 91 -1.97 5.39 -11.96
C LYS A 91 -1.99 4.62 -13.28
N GLN A 92 -2.68 3.47 -13.32
CA GLN A 92 -2.83 2.66 -14.53
C GLN A 92 -3.66 3.35 -15.63
N ASP A 93 -4.30 4.49 -15.32
CA ASP A 93 -4.95 5.38 -16.29
C ASP A 93 -3.94 6.13 -17.20
N LEU A 94 -2.66 6.20 -16.82
CA LEU A 94 -1.63 6.89 -17.59
C LEU A 94 -0.96 5.95 -18.61
N MET A 95 -0.77 6.42 -19.84
CA MET A 95 -0.07 5.65 -20.89
C MET A 95 1.38 5.29 -20.53
N THR A 96 1.99 6.03 -19.60
CA THR A 96 3.36 5.78 -19.12
C THR A 96 3.42 4.74 -17.99
N ALA A 97 2.28 4.24 -17.51
CA ALA A 97 2.22 3.27 -16.44
C ALA A 97 2.86 1.93 -16.83
N SER A 98 3.75 1.42 -15.98
CA SER A 98 4.29 0.07 -16.11
C SER A 98 3.20 -0.97 -15.84
N PRO A 99 3.20 -2.08 -16.59
CA PRO A 99 2.36 -3.21 -16.27
C PRO A 99 2.78 -3.84 -14.94
N VAL A 100 1.83 -4.54 -14.30
CA VAL A 100 2.04 -5.19 -13.00
C VAL A 100 3.20 -6.19 -13.00
N CYS A 101 3.41 -6.91 -14.09
CA CYS A 101 4.52 -7.86 -14.20
C CYS A 101 5.89 -7.18 -14.08
N GLU A 102 6.11 -6.07 -14.80
CA GLU A 102 7.36 -5.30 -14.75
C GLU A 102 7.60 -4.75 -13.34
N LEU A 103 6.56 -4.21 -12.70
CA LEU A 103 6.66 -3.70 -11.33
C LEU A 103 6.97 -4.83 -10.31
N ALA A 104 6.36 -6.00 -10.47
CA ALA A 104 6.64 -7.15 -9.59
C ALA A 104 8.08 -7.66 -9.73
N GLU A 105 8.63 -7.63 -10.94
CA GLU A 105 10.03 -7.95 -11.20
C GLU A 105 10.97 -6.91 -10.59
N SER A 106 10.74 -5.61 -10.82
CA SER A 106 11.58 -4.54 -10.28
C SER A 106 11.63 -4.52 -8.76
N LEU A 107 10.52 -4.85 -8.08
CA LEU A 107 10.45 -4.93 -6.62
C LEU A 107 10.97 -6.25 -6.05
N ASN A 108 11.42 -7.19 -6.89
CA ASN A 108 11.87 -8.51 -6.48
C ASN A 108 10.86 -9.27 -5.62
N LEU A 109 9.56 -9.12 -5.89
CA LEU A 109 8.49 -9.72 -5.06
C LEU A 109 8.57 -11.24 -5.01
N HIS A 110 9.14 -11.83 -6.06
CA HIS A 110 9.43 -13.25 -6.13
C HIS A 110 10.42 -13.74 -5.07
N THR A 111 11.08 -12.87 -4.30
CA THR A 111 11.97 -13.25 -3.18
C THR A 111 11.24 -13.33 -1.84
N ILE A 112 10.06 -12.70 -1.73
CA ILE A 112 9.25 -12.70 -0.52
C ILE A 112 8.62 -14.09 -0.32
N ARG A 113 8.86 -14.69 0.85
CA ARG A 113 8.47 -16.07 1.19
C ARG A 113 7.80 -16.20 2.56
N ASP A 114 7.91 -15.20 3.41
CA ASP A 114 7.48 -15.20 4.81
C ASP A 114 6.04 -14.72 5.01
N ARG A 115 5.41 -14.17 3.96
CA ARG A 115 4.06 -13.59 3.99
C ARG A 115 3.33 -13.77 2.66
N MET A 116 2.01 -13.68 2.71
CA MET A 116 1.18 -13.58 1.51
C MET A 116 1.27 -12.17 0.92
N TRP A 117 1.31 -12.07 -0.40
CA TRP A 117 1.30 -10.79 -1.09
C TRP A 117 0.46 -10.83 -2.36
N GLN A 118 -0.06 -9.67 -2.77
CA GLN A 118 -0.72 -9.46 -4.07
C GLN A 118 -0.32 -8.10 -4.64
N VAL A 119 -0.15 -8.03 -5.96
CA VAL A 119 -0.11 -6.76 -6.69
C VAL A 119 -1.45 -6.54 -7.37
N GLN A 120 -2.05 -5.38 -7.17
CA GLN A 120 -3.31 -4.97 -7.77
C GLN A 120 -3.07 -3.73 -8.63
N ALA A 121 -3.30 -3.85 -9.95
CA ALA A 121 -3.42 -2.71 -10.84
C ALA A 121 -4.60 -1.85 -10.40
N CYS A 122 -4.39 -0.54 -10.26
CA CYS A 122 -5.48 0.38 -9.94
C CYS A 122 -5.26 1.80 -10.49
N SER A 123 -6.33 2.57 -10.48
CA SER A 123 -6.28 4.02 -10.59
C SER A 123 -7.09 4.64 -9.47
N ALA A 124 -6.45 5.48 -8.67
CA ALA A 124 -7.13 6.29 -7.66
C ALA A 124 -8.10 7.32 -8.27
N VAL A 125 -7.91 7.70 -9.54
CA VAL A 125 -8.74 8.70 -10.24
C VAL A 125 -9.99 8.06 -10.81
N THR A 126 -9.87 6.91 -11.48
CA THR A 126 -11.03 6.21 -12.07
C THR A 126 -11.69 5.25 -11.08
N ALA A 127 -11.07 5.01 -9.91
CA ALA A 127 -11.44 4.02 -8.91
C ALA A 127 -11.34 2.55 -9.37
N GLU A 128 -10.86 2.29 -10.58
CA GLU A 128 -10.66 0.93 -11.10
C GLU A 128 -9.63 0.16 -10.26
N GLY A 129 -9.92 -1.12 -10.01
CA GLY A 129 -9.05 -2.04 -9.27
C GLY A 129 -8.94 -1.80 -7.75
N LEU A 130 -9.44 -0.67 -7.23
CA LEU A 130 -9.40 -0.39 -5.79
C LEU A 130 -10.25 -1.40 -5.00
N GLN A 131 -11.47 -1.68 -5.44
CA GLN A 131 -12.36 -2.61 -4.77
C GLN A 131 -11.79 -4.03 -4.76
N ASP A 132 -11.13 -4.46 -5.83
CA ASP A 132 -10.53 -5.79 -5.92
C ASP A 132 -9.37 -5.97 -4.93
N GLY A 133 -8.51 -4.95 -4.81
CA GLY A 133 -7.45 -4.92 -3.81
C GLY A 133 -8.02 -4.96 -2.39
N MET A 134 -9.04 -4.15 -2.10
CA MET A 134 -9.69 -4.15 -0.79
C MET A 134 -10.39 -5.49 -0.49
N ASN A 135 -10.99 -6.13 -1.49
CA ASN A 135 -11.56 -7.47 -1.34
C ASN A 135 -10.49 -8.53 -1.03
N TRP A 136 -9.28 -8.38 -1.57
CA TRP A 136 -8.14 -9.23 -1.16
C TRP A 136 -7.74 -8.97 0.29
N VAL A 137 -7.64 -7.70 0.71
CA VAL A 137 -7.32 -7.34 2.11
C VAL A 137 -8.32 -7.98 3.07
N CYS A 138 -9.62 -7.79 2.85
CA CYS A 138 -10.67 -8.33 3.72
C CYS A 138 -10.63 -9.87 3.84
N ARG A 139 -10.19 -10.58 2.79
CA ARG A 139 -10.05 -12.04 2.82
C ARG A 139 -8.81 -12.53 3.57
N ASN A 140 -7.78 -11.69 3.67
CA ASN A 140 -6.47 -12.08 4.22
C ASN A 140 -6.17 -11.49 5.59
N ILE A 141 -7.00 -10.57 6.10
CA ILE A 141 -6.97 -10.15 7.50
C ILE A 141 -7.32 -11.35 8.38
N LYS A 142 -6.41 -11.73 9.29
CA LYS A 142 -6.70 -12.74 10.31
C LYS A 142 -7.54 -12.09 11.41
N PHE A 143 -8.71 -12.65 11.68
CA PHE A 143 -9.45 -12.28 12.89
C PHE A 143 -8.63 -12.66 14.12
N ARG A 144 -8.13 -11.67 14.85
CA ARG A 144 -7.67 -11.89 16.22
C ARG A 144 -8.93 -12.14 17.05
N LYS A 145 -9.19 -13.41 17.41
CA LYS A 145 -10.14 -13.71 18.47
C LYS A 145 -9.54 -13.13 19.75
N ASN A 146 -10.22 -12.16 20.34
CA ASN A 146 -9.96 -11.72 21.71
C ASN A 146 -10.08 -12.90 22.67
#